data_AF-A0AAC9NGE5-F1
#
_entry.id   AF-A0AAC9NGE5-F1
#
_cell.length_a   1.000
_cell.length_b   1.000
_cell.length_c   1.000
_cell.angle_alpha   90.00
_cell.angle_beta   90.00
_cell.angle_gamma   90.00
#
_symmetry.space_group_name_H-M   'P 1'
#
loop_
_entity.id
_entity.type
_entity.pdbx_description
1 polymer ?
#
loop_
_entity_poly.entity_id
_entity_poly.type
_entity_poly.pdbx_seq_one_letter_code
_entity_poly.pdbx_strand_id
1 'polypeptide(L)' 'MIDFTSSTWRSLVDHLHTELAILRGKNDNPKLTQEETSAIRGRIAQINDLLSLPRLMETKARMPGPSQEDY' A
#
# COMPACT_ATOMS: atom_id res chain seq x y z
N MET A 1 -2.30 -17.85 0.09
CA MET A 1 -1.28 -16.99 0.72
C MET A 1 -0.62 -16.19 -0.40
N ILE A 2 -0.50 -14.87 -0.28
CA ILE A 2 0.19 -14.06 -1.31
C ILE A 2 1.69 -14.30 -1.14
N ASP A 3 2.37 -14.65 -2.22
CA ASP A 3 3.84 -14.76 -2.24
C ASP A 3 4.46 -13.40 -2.62
N PHE A 4 4.88 -12.67 -1.59
CA PHE A 4 5.54 -11.36 -1.73
C PHE A 4 7.00 -11.46 -2.22
N THR A 5 7.52 -12.66 -2.46
CA THR A 5 8.88 -12.87 -3.00
C THR A 5 8.86 -13.22 -4.49
N SER A 6 7.69 -13.59 -5.04
CA SER A 6 7.48 -13.96 -6.44
C SER A 6 7.88 -12.85 -7.41
N SER A 7 8.28 -13.23 -8.63
CA SER A 7 8.54 -12.30 -9.72
C SER A 7 7.29 -11.47 -10.08
N THR A 8 6.11 -12.09 -10.05
CA THR A 8 4.82 -11.41 -10.25
C THR A 8 4.61 -10.29 -9.23
N TRP A 9 4.87 -10.55 -7.94
CA TRP A 9 4.75 -9.51 -6.92
C TRP A 9 5.76 -8.37 -7.14
N ARG A 10 7.00 -8.68 -7.50
CA ARG A 10 8.00 -7.65 -7.82
C ARG A 10 7.55 -6.76 -8.98
N SER A 11 7.07 -7.34 -10.07
CA SER A 11 6.54 -6.58 -11.20
C SER A 11 5.34 -5.71 -10.82
N LEU A 12 4.46 -6.20 -9.93
CA LEU A 12 3.36 -5.41 -9.39
C LEU A 12 3.88 -4.24 -8.55
N VAL A 13 4.86 -4.45 -7.68
CA VAL A 13 5.49 -3.40 -6.86
C VAL A 13 6.13 -2.32 -7.73
N ASP A 14 6.84 -2.71 -8.80
CA ASP A 14 7.45 -1.77 -9.75
C ASP A 14 6.38 -0.92 -10.46
N HIS A 15 5.28 -1.54 -10.88
CA HIS A 15 4.14 -0.85 -11.48
C HIS A 15 3.50 0.14 -10.49
N LEU A 16 3.26 -0.29 -9.24
CA LEU A 16 2.68 0.55 -8.20
C LEU A 16 3.58 1.73 -7.83
N HIS A 17 4.90 1.55 -7.76
CA HIS A 17 5.85 2.65 -7.54
C HIS A 17 5.85 3.66 -8.69
N THR A 18 5.76 3.18 -9.93
CA THR A 18 5.65 4.05 -11.11
C THR A 18 4.37 4.89 -11.05
N GLU A 19 3.23 4.25 -10.78
CA GLU A 19 1.95 4.96 -10.66
C GLU A 19 1.95 5.94 -9.48
N LEU A 20 2.55 5.57 -8.35
CA LEU A 20 2.70 6.44 -7.19
C LEU A 20 3.50 7.71 -7.52
N ALA A 21 4.58 7.58 -8.28
CA ALA A 21 5.39 8.72 -8.72
C ALA A 21 4.58 9.65 -9.64
N ILE A 22 3.81 9.09 -10.58
CA ILE A 22 2.93 9.86 -11.47
C ILE A 22 1.87 10.62 -10.66
N LEU A 23 1.21 9.95 -9.70
CA LEU A 23 0.17 10.57 -8.88
C LEU A 23 0.72 11.67 -7.97
N ARG A 24 1.93 11.48 -7.40
CA ARG A 24 2.61 12.53 -6.63
C ARG A 24 2.91 13.75 -7.51
N GLY A 25 3.45 13.53 -8.70
CA GLY A 25 3.68 14.62 -9.66
C GLY A 25 2.39 15.36 -10.05
N LYS A 26 1.26 14.66 -10.16
CA LYS A 26 -0.05 15.29 -10.40
C LYS A 26 -0.54 16.08 -9.19
N ASN A 27 -0.40 15.54 -7.97
CA ASN A 27 -0.83 16.19 -6.73
C ASN A 27 -0.13 17.55 -6.50
N ASP A 28 1.09 17.72 -6.99
CA ASP A 28 1.86 18.97 -6.84
C ASP A 28 1.41 20.08 -7.82
N ASN A 29 0.43 19.81 -8.68
CA ASN A 29 -0.11 20.81 -9.60
C ASN A 29 -1.02 21.81 -8.86
N PRO A 30 -0.67 23.12 -8.80
CA PRO A 30 -1.44 24.13 -8.08
C PRO A 30 -2.77 24.47 -8.74
N LYS A 31 -3.05 23.97 -9.95
CA LYS A 31 -4.29 24.20 -10.69
C LYS A 31 -5.40 23.20 -10.37
N LEU A 32 -5.13 22.18 -9.56
CA LEU A 32 -6.14 21.20 -9.18
C LEU A 32 -7.17 21.81 -8.24
N THR A 33 -8.42 21.44 -8.47
CA THR A 33 -9.51 21.67 -7.52
C THR A 33 -9.33 20.78 -6.28
N GLN A 34 -10.00 21.15 -5.20
CA GLN A 34 -9.98 20.38 -3.95
C GLN A 34 -10.48 18.93 -4.16
N GLU A 35 -11.47 18.72 -5.02
CA GLU A 35 -12.02 17.40 -5.32
C GLU A 35 -11.00 16.53 -6.08
N GLU A 36 -10.35 17.08 -7.10
CA GLU A 36 -9.29 16.38 -7.85
C GLU A 36 -8.09 16.04 -6.96
N THR A 37 -7.65 16.97 -6.11
CA THR A 37 -6.60 16.71 -5.12
C THR A 37 -7.01 15.59 -4.17
N SER A 38 -8.25 15.59 -3.70
CA SER A 38 -8.77 14.55 -2.79
C SER A 38 -8.80 13.18 -3.45
N ALA A 39 -9.24 13.10 -4.72
CA ALA A 39 -9.25 11.86 -5.50
C ALA A 39 -7.83 11.30 -5.69
N ILE A 40 -6.86 12.16 -6.04
CA ILE A 40 -5.44 11.75 -6.19
C ILE A 40 -4.88 11.25 -4.85
N ARG A 41 -5.11 11.97 -3.75
CA ARG A 41 -4.66 11.56 -2.42
C ARG A 41 -5.28 10.24 -1.97
N GLY A 42 -6.56 10.01 -2.28
CA GLY A 42 -7.23 8.74 -2.03
C GLY A 42 -6.55 7.58 -2.77
N ARG A 43 -6.20 7.77 -4.04
CA ARG A 43 -5.50 6.75 -4.82
C ARG A 43 -4.07 6.51 -4.34
N ILE A 44 -3.37 7.57 -3.94
CA ILE A 44 -2.04 7.48 -3.29
C ILE A 44 -2.13 6.63 -2.00
N ALA A 45 -3.14 6.87 -1.17
CA ALA A 45 -3.34 6.11 0.07
C ALA A 45 -3.55 4.60 -0.23
N GLN A 46 -4.43 4.27 -1.18
CA GLN A 46 -4.68 2.88 -1.57
C GLN A 46 -3.42 2.16 -2.07
N ILE A 47 -2.58 2.83 -2.87
CA ILE A 47 -1.32 2.25 -3.35
C ILE A 47 -0.36 2.01 -2.17
N ASN A 48 -0.23 2.96 -1.24
CA ASN A 48 0.61 2.78 -0.06
C ASN A 48 0.12 1.61 0.81
N ASP A 49 -1.20 1.44 0.96
CA ASP A 49 -1.78 0.31 1.69
C ASP A 49 -1.37 -1.02 1.06
N LEU A 50 -1.46 -1.15 -0.27
CA LEU A 50 -1.02 -2.35 -1.00
C LEU A 50 0.47 -2.62 -0.83
N LEU A 51 1.31 -1.59 -0.95
CA LEU A 51 2.75 -1.70 -0.77
C LEU A 51 3.15 -2.06 0.68
N SER A 52 2.28 -1.80 1.65
CA SER A 52 2.50 -2.14 3.06
C SER A 52 2.17 -3.59 3.42
N LEU A 53 1.45 -4.32 2.55
CA LEU A 53 0.98 -5.68 2.82
C LEU A 53 2.06 -6.67 3.30
N PRO A 54 3.28 -6.71 2.74
CA PRO A 54 4.32 -7.63 3.21
C PRO A 54 4.65 -7.41 4.70
N ARG A 55 4.84 -6.15 5.10
CA ARG A 55 5.14 -5.75 6.48
C ARG A 55 3.99 -6.08 7.43
N LEU A 56 2.75 -5.83 7.01
CA LEU A 56 1.58 -6.12 7.83
C LEU A 56 1.43 -7.64 8.08
N MET A 57 1.73 -8.46 7.08
CA MET A 57 1.72 -9.92 7.20
C MET A 57 2.83 -10.44 8.10
N GLU A 58 4.05 -9.88 8.01
CA GLU A 58 5.15 -10.20 8.94
C GLU A 58 4.79 -9.83 10.40
N THR A 59 4.19 -8.66 10.60
CA THR A 59 3.79 -8.20 11.95
C THR A 59 2.71 -9.12 12.53
N LYS A 60 1.71 -9.50 11.71
CA LYS A 60 0.65 -10.43 12.12
C LYS A 60 1.20 -11.83 12.46
N ALA A 61 2.21 -12.31 11.73
CA ALA A 61 2.85 -13.59 12.01
C ALA A 61 3.70 -13.58 13.29
N ARG A 62 4.19 -12.42 13.72
CA ARG A 62 5.01 -12.25 14.93
C ARG A 62 4.20 -12.04 16.22
N MET A 63 2.91 -11.74 16.14
CA MET A 63 2.05 -11.68 17.32
C MET A 63 1.66 -13.11 17.72
N PRO A 64 2.06 -13.62 18.90
CA PRO A 64 1.49 -14.86 19.40
C PRO A 64 -0.02 -14.65 19.56
N GLY A 65 -0.81 -15.64 19.13
CA GLY A 65 -2.26 -15.63 19.34
C GLY A 65 -2.58 -15.44 20.83
N PRO A 66 -3.78 -14.92 21.19
CA PRO A 66 -4.17 -14.83 22.59
C PRO A 66 -3.96 -16.20 23.23
N SER A 67 -3.18 -16.25 24.32
CA SER A 67 -2.92 -17.46 25.08
C SER A 67 -4.26 -18.16 25.33
N GLN A 68 -4.44 -19.34 24.76
CA GLN A 68 -5.52 -20.25 25.14
C GLN A 68 -5.12 -20.91 26.46
N GLU A 69 -4.98 -20.12 27.51
CA GLU A 69 -4.92 -20.62 28.88
C GLU A 69 -5.83 -19.70 29.70
N ASP A 70 -6.63 -20.31 30.57
CA ASP A 70 -7.69 -19.75 31.42
C ASP A 70 -9.12 -19.77 30.83
N TYR A 71 -9.62 -20.99 30.63
CA TYR A 71 -11.00 -21.37 31.02
C TYR A 71 -11.00 -22.73 31.71
#